data_AF-A0A367GPW4-F1
#
_entry.id   AF-A0A367GPW4-F1
#
_cell.length_a   1.000
_cell.length_b   1.000
_cell.length_c   1.000
_cell.angle_alpha   90.00
_cell.angle_beta   90.00
_cell.angle_gamma   90.00
#
_symmetry.space_group_name_H-M   'P 1'
#
loop_
_entity.id
_entity.type
_entity.pdbx_description
1 polymer ?
#
loop_
_entity_poly.entity_id
_entity_poly.type
_entity_poly.pdbx_seq_one_letter_code
_entity_poly.pdbx_strand_id
1 'polypeptide(L)'
;MGRTNDKSLKEAIEQMLNVYKIKRKYDETAVVAHWPELVGKSVANRTKELFISDKKLFLRVESSVIKKELMMIRNQIIEKINNEAKNNIVEEIIFL
;
A
#
# COMPACT_ATOMS: atom_id res chain seq x y z
N MET A 1 45.46 -15.42 3.87
CA MET A 1 44.31 -14.81 3.14
C MET A 1 43.04 -15.21 3.87
N GLY A 2 42.46 -14.32 4.68
CA GLY A 2 41.18 -14.57 5.36
C GLY A 2 40.12 -13.64 4.77
N ARG A 3 39.18 -14.19 4.00
CA ARG A 3 38.00 -13.47 3.54
C ARG A 3 36.84 -13.79 4.48
N THR A 4 36.78 -13.10 5.62
CA THR A 4 35.62 -13.12 6.52
C THR A 4 34.74 -11.95 6.14
N ASN A 5 33.84 -12.19 5.19
CA ASN A 5 32.75 -11.27 4.82
C ASN A 5 31.65 -11.33 5.88
N ASP A 6 32.03 -11.19 7.15
CA ASP A 6 31.14 -11.29 8.30
C ASP A 6 30.57 -9.91 8.57
N LYS A 7 29.48 -9.57 7.87
CA LYS A 7 28.55 -8.60 8.44
C LYS A 7 28.12 -9.17 9.79
N SER A 8 28.32 -8.42 10.86
CA SER A 8 27.83 -8.80 12.17
C SER A 8 26.33 -9.11 12.08
N LEU A 9 25.85 -10.04 12.91
CA LEU A 9 24.42 -10.37 12.96
C LEU A 9 23.55 -9.11 13.11
N LYS A 10 24.06 -8.11 13.85
CA LYS A 10 23.46 -6.78 13.98
C LYS A 10 23.32 -6.06 12.64
N GLU A 11 24.39 -5.98 11.84
CA GLU A 11 24.36 -5.33 10.53
C GLU A 11 23.44 -6.07 9.53
N ALA A 12 23.39 -7.40 9.60
CA ALA A 12 22.47 -8.18 8.79
C ALA A 12 20.99 -7.90 9.15
N ILE A 13 20.68 -7.82 10.45
CA ILE A 13 19.34 -7.46 10.95
C ILE A 13 18.98 -6.02 10.56
N GLU A 14 19.89 -5.06 10.73
CA GLU A 14 19.66 -3.66 10.35
C GLU A 14 19.40 -3.50 8.85
N GLN A 15 20.16 -4.21 8.00
CA GLN A 15 19.94 -4.22 6.56
C GLN A 15 18.60 -4.85 6.19
N MET A 16 18.24 -5.98 6.80
CA MET A 16 16.94 -6.62 6.61
C MET A 16 15.79 -5.68 6.99
N LEU A 17 15.86 -5.02 8.15
CA LEU A 17 14.87 -4.04 8.58
C LEU A 17 14.75 -2.85 7.62
N ASN A 18 15.87 -2.35 7.09
CA ASN A 18 15.88 -1.28 6.10
C ASN A 18 15.25 -1.71 4.77
N VAL A 19 15.55 -2.92 4.28
CA VAL A 19 14.92 -3.48 3.08
C VAL A 19 13.41 -3.56 3.25
N TYR A 20 12.91 -4.01 4.40
CA TYR A 20 11.47 -4.02 4.66
C TYR A 20 10.84 -2.63 4.70
N LYS A 21 11.50 -1.64 5.31
CA LYS A 21 11.02 -0.24 5.31
C LYS A 21 10.95 0.34 3.90
N ILE A 22 11.99 0.08 3.08
CA ILE A 22 12.03 0.54 1.68
C ILE A 22 10.93 -0.14 0.88
N LYS A 23 10.78 -1.46 1.01
CA LYS A 23 9.73 -2.22 0.35
C LYS A 23 8.34 -1.71 0.72
N ARG A 24 8.08 -1.46 2.01
CA ARG A 24 6.81 -0.90 2.49
C ARG A 24 6.52 0.47 1.86
N LYS A 25 7.48 1.40 1.86
CA LYS A 25 7.33 2.71 1.21
C LYS A 25 7.11 2.62 -0.31
N TYR A 26 7.78 1.67 -0.96
CA TYR A 26 7.58 1.40 -2.38
C TYR A 26 6.17 0.88 -2.64
N ASP A 27 5.71 -0.10 -1.87
CA ASP A 27 4.36 -0.68 -1.97
C ASP A 27 3.28 0.42 -1.75
N GLU A 28 3.48 1.30 -0.77
CA GLU A 28 2.63 2.47 -0.51
C GLU A 28 2.55 3.42 -1.71
N THR A 29 3.70 3.74 -2.33
CA THR A 29 3.77 4.61 -3.52
C THR A 29 3.17 3.94 -4.75
N ALA A 30 3.38 2.63 -4.90
CA ALA A 30 2.85 1.85 -6.01
C ALA A 30 1.33 1.80 -5.98
N VAL A 31 0.70 1.59 -4.83
CA VAL A 31 -0.77 1.59 -4.72
C VAL A 31 -1.36 2.96 -5.11
N VAL A 32 -0.72 4.05 -4.72
CA VAL A 32 -1.17 5.40 -5.10
C VAL A 32 -1.04 5.62 -6.61
N ALA A 33 0.05 5.14 -7.23
CA ALA A 33 0.25 5.26 -8.67
C ALA A 33 -0.76 4.44 -9.50
N HIS A 34 -1.10 3.23 -9.05
CA HIS A 34 -2.01 2.32 -9.77
C HIS A 34 -3.48 2.50 -9.38
N TRP A 35 -3.79 3.41 -8.45
CA TRP A 35 -5.17 3.69 -8.02
C TRP A 35 -6.16 3.95 -9.17
N PRO A 36 -5.82 4.74 -10.22
CA PRO A 36 -6.71 4.94 -11.36
C PRO A 36 -7.03 3.68 -12.15
N GLU A 37 -6.14 2.69 -12.18
CA GLU A 37 -6.38 1.39 -12.83
C GLU A 37 -7.27 0.48 -11.98
N LEU A 38 -7.17 0.59 -10.65
CA LEU A 38 -7.96 -0.19 -9.71
C LEU A 38 -9.43 0.23 -9.66
N VAL A 39 -9.70 1.54 -9.57
CA VAL A 39 -11.05 2.09 -9.36
C VAL A 39 -11.61 2.88 -10.55
N GLY A 40 -10.79 3.10 -11.58
CA GLY A 40 -11.14 3.91 -12.74
C GLY A 40 -10.87 5.41 -12.53
N LYS A 41 -10.54 6.10 -13.64
CA LYS A 41 -10.15 7.52 -13.64
C LYS A 41 -11.16 8.47 -12.98
N SER A 42 -12.46 8.21 -13.14
CA SER A 42 -13.52 9.05 -12.58
C SER A 42 -13.50 9.09 -11.05
N VAL A 43 -13.31 7.93 -10.42
CA VAL A 43 -13.23 7.80 -8.95
C VAL A 43 -11.88 8.29 -8.45
N ALA A 44 -10.80 7.94 -9.15
CA ALA A 44 -9.45 8.36 -8.78
C ALA A 44 -9.28 9.88 -8.78
N ASN A 45 -9.82 10.59 -9.79
CA ASN A 45 -9.76 12.05 -9.87
C ASN A 45 -10.49 12.76 -8.73
N ARG A 46 -11.41 12.08 -8.05
CA ARG A 46 -12.21 12.60 -6.93
C ARG A 46 -11.77 11.98 -5.58
N THR A 47 -10.61 11.34 -5.58
CA THR A 47 -9.92 10.88 -4.37
C THR A 47 -8.95 11.98 -3.96
N LYS A 48 -9.23 12.65 -2.83
CA LYS A 48 -8.45 13.78 -2.32
C LYS A 48 -7.22 13.37 -1.53
N GLU A 49 -7.34 12.26 -0.81
CA GLU A 49 -6.25 11.71 0.01
C GLU A 49 -6.27 10.20 -0.16
N LEU A 50 -5.08 9.60 -0.30
CA LEU A 50 -4.89 8.17 -0.41
C LEU A 50 -3.52 7.81 0.15
N PHE A 51 -3.50 7.00 1.20
CA PHE A 51 -2.24 6.49 1.77
C PHE A 51 -2.51 5.20 2.54
N ILE A 52 -1.45 4.41 2.77
CA ILE A 52 -1.54 3.21 3.60
C ILE A 52 -0.78 3.47 4.90
N SER A 53 -1.38 3.15 6.04
CA SER A 53 -0.71 3.10 7.33
C SER A 53 -1.23 1.92 8.12
N ASP A 54 -0.33 1.20 8.79
CA ASP A 54 -0.65 0.02 9.61
C ASP A 54 -1.58 -0.99 8.92
N LYS A 55 -1.25 -1.29 7.66
CA LYS A 55 -2.04 -2.16 6.77
C LYS A 55 -3.48 -1.69 6.52
N LYS A 56 -3.76 -0.40 6.72
CA LYS A 56 -5.05 0.20 6.41
C LYS A 56 -4.88 1.21 5.30
N LEU A 57 -5.72 1.11 4.28
CA LEU A 57 -5.81 2.11 3.22
C LEU A 57 -6.74 3.22 3.69
N PHE A 58 -6.18 4.40 3.92
CA PHE A 58 -6.93 5.60 4.23
C PHE A 58 -7.28 6.33 2.95
N LEU A 59 -8.55 6.71 2.83
CA LEU A 59 -9.02 7.43 1.65
C LEU A 59 -10.01 8.53 2.01
N ARG A 60 -9.88 9.67 1.33
CA ARG A 60 -10.85 10.78 1.35
C ARG A 60 -11.40 10.97 -0.06
N VAL A 61 -12.73 11.02 -0.20
CA VAL A 61 -13.39 11.25 -1.50
C VAL A 61 -14.34 12.44 -1.44
N GLU A 62 -14.59 13.04 -2.60
CA GLU A 62 -15.34 14.30 -2.70
C GLU A 62 -16.85 14.18 -2.47
N SER A 63 -17.44 13.00 -2.66
CA SER A 63 -18.89 12.84 -2.58
C SER A 63 -19.33 11.57 -1.87
N SER A 64 -20.50 11.66 -1.23
CA SER A 64 -21.16 10.53 -0.56
C SER A 64 -21.53 9.40 -1.53
N VAL A 65 -21.77 9.71 -2.81
CA VAL A 65 -22.07 8.72 -3.85
C VAL A 65 -20.84 7.85 -4.10
N ILE A 66 -19.67 8.46 -4.31
CA ILE A 66 -18.41 7.75 -4.55
C ILE A 66 -18.01 6.94 -3.31
N LYS A 67 -18.19 7.52 -2.12
CA LYS A 67 -17.99 6.79 -0.86
C LYS A 67 -18.82 5.51 -0.81
N LYS A 68 -20.10 5.59 -1.17
CA LYS A 68 -21.01 4.43 -1.20
C LYS A 68 -20.59 3.40 -2.23
N GLU A 69 -20.23 3.82 -3.45
CA GLU A 69 -19.73 2.92 -4.49
C GLU A 69 -18.47 2.17 -4.03
N LEU A 70 -17.48 2.90 -3.51
CA LEU A 70 -16.25 2.33 -2.97
C LEU A 70 -16.52 1.37 -1.81
N MET A 71 -17.46 1.69 -0.93
CA MET A 71 -17.85 0.80 0.17
C MET A 71 -18.43 -0.53 -0.33
N MET A 72 -19.16 -0.53 -1.45
CA MET A 72 -19.71 -1.76 -2.04
C MET A 72 -18.62 -2.67 -2.63
N ILE A 73 -17.56 -2.08 -3.17
CA ILE A 73 -16.46 -2.83 -3.82
C ILE A 73 -15.19 -2.94 -2.96
N ARG A 74 -15.22 -2.47 -1.70
CA ARG A 74 -14.02 -2.34 -0.84
C ARG A 74 -13.20 -3.63 -0.73
N ASN A 75 -13.86 -4.79 -0.63
CA ASN A 75 -13.17 -6.07 -0.49
C ASN A 75 -12.43 -6.43 -1.79
N GLN A 76 -13.03 -6.16 -2.95
CA GLN A 76 -12.40 -6.38 -4.25
C GLN A 76 -11.19 -5.47 -4.45
N ILE A 77 -11.26 -4.23 -3.95
CA ILE A 77 -10.12 -3.30 -3.96
C ILE A 77 -8.97 -3.86 -3.12
N ILE A 78 -9.26 -4.31 -1.88
CA ILE A 78 -8.26 -4.91 -0.99
C ILE A 78 -7.59 -6.12 -1.66
N GLU A 79 -8.38 -7.02 -2.23
CA GLU A 79 -7.87 -8.20 -2.93
C GLU A 79 -6.97 -7.83 -4.10
N LYS A 80 -7.41 -6.91 -4.97
CA LYS A 80 -6.60 -6.47 -6.12
C LYS A 80 -5.28 -5.85 -5.69
N ILE A 81 -5.30 -4.96 -4.69
CA ILE A 81 -4.10 -4.31 -4.16
C ILE A 81 -3.10 -5.37 -3.66
N ASN A 82 -3.55 -6.30 -2.84
CA ASN A 82 -2.66 -7.33 -2.28
C ASN A 82 -2.13 -8.30 -3.34
N ASN A 83 -2.96 -8.63 -4.33
CA ASN A 83 -2.57 -9.48 -5.46
C ASN A 83 -1.47 -8.81 -6.31
N GLU A 84 -1.62 -7.52 -6.58
CA GLU A 84 -0.65 -6.74 -7.36
C GLU A 84 0.67 -6.53 -6.60
N ALA A 85 0.58 -6.24 -5.30
CA ALA A 85 1.74 -6.12 -4.42
C ALA A 85 2.43 -7.47 -4.13
N LYS A 86 1.80 -8.60 -4.49
CA LYS A 86 2.23 -9.97 -4.14
C LYS A 86 2.52 -10.11 -2.64
N ASN A 87 1.77 -9.37 -1.81
CA ASN A 87 1.99 -9.24 -0.38
C ASN A 87 0.70 -8.71 0.29
N ASN A 88 0.51 -9.03 1.58
CA ASN A 88 -0.65 -8.54 2.33
C ASN A 88 -0.37 -7.17 2.95
N ILE A 89 -0.57 -6.12 2.14
CA ILE A 89 -0.26 -4.73 2.49
C ILE A 89 -1.49 -3.92 2.93
N VAL A 90 -2.70 -4.37 2.61
CA VAL A 90 -3.96 -3.76 3.03
C VAL A 90 -4.90 -4.83 3.59
N GLU A 91 -5.40 -4.63 4.81
CA GLU A 91 -6.38 -5.49 5.48
C GLU A 91 -7.74 -4.77 5.64
N GLU A 92 -7.74 -3.44 5.63
CA GLU A 92 -8.94 -2.62 5.86
C GLU A 92 -8.89 -1.32 5.06
N ILE A 93 -10.06 -0.80 4.67
CA ILE A 93 -10.21 0.54 4.08
C ILE A 93 -10.89 1.47 5.10
N ILE A 94 -10.26 2.61 5.38
CA ILE A 94 -10.75 3.65 6.28
C ILE A 94 -11.12 4.90 5.45
N PHE A 95 -12.39 5.31 5.55
CA PHE A 95 -12.88 6.54 4.93
C PHE A 95 -12.75 7.70 5.91
N LEU A 96 -11.95 8.71 5.56
CA LEU A 96 -11.68 9.94 6.32
C LEU A 96 -12.80 10.99 6.20
#